data_AF-A0A560J6C7-F1
#
_entry.id   AF-A0A560J6C7-F1
#
_cell.length_a   1.000
_cell.length_b   1.000
_cell.length_c   1.000
_cell.angle_alpha   90.00
_cell.angle_beta   90.00
_cell.angle_gamma   90.00
#
_symmetry.space_group_name_H-M   'P 1'
#
loop_
_entity.id
_entity.type
_entity.pdbx_description
1 polymer ?
#
loop_
_entity_poly.entity_id
_entity_poly.type
_entity_poly.pdbx_seq_one_letter_code
_entity_poly.pdbx_strand_id
1 'polypeptide(L)'
;MFEITGDAIALLNDTDLRALIGRLCEAELRRQGNPVSHVTWGGNQTAKDGGLDVHVALPPGTNVGGFIPRPETGFQVKKPDMPHGEILDEMKADGVVRPVIVDLAKASGAYIIVSSTGSTAFSALKNRKKAMADAVEGVEDASKLALDFYDRNRVVAP
;
A
#
# COMPACT_ATOMS: atom_id res chain seq x y z
N MET A 1 -7.06 -21.60 19.70
CA MET A 1 -6.14 -20.74 18.93
C MET A 1 -7.01 -19.93 17.99
N PHE A 2 -6.99 -18.60 18.06
CA PHE A 2 -7.71 -17.75 17.10
C PHE A 2 -6.78 -17.54 15.90
N GLU A 3 -7.15 -18.10 14.75
CA GLU A 3 -6.42 -17.94 13.50
C GLU A 3 -7.14 -16.85 12.68
N ILE A 4 -6.42 -15.79 12.32
CA ILE A 4 -6.95 -14.76 11.42
C ILE A 4 -6.81 -15.32 10.00
N THR A 5 -7.91 -15.46 9.28
CA THR A 5 -7.92 -16.01 7.91
C THR A 5 -8.13 -14.90 6.88
N GLY A 6 -7.80 -15.18 5.61
CA GLY A 6 -8.07 -14.25 4.52
C GLY A 6 -9.56 -13.91 4.40
N ASP A 7 -10.45 -14.83 4.78
CA ASP A 7 -11.89 -14.58 4.80
C ASP A 7 -12.30 -13.60 5.91
N ALA A 8 -11.61 -13.61 7.06
CA ALA A 8 -11.82 -12.57 8.08
C ALA A 8 -11.42 -11.19 7.56
N ILE A 9 -10.33 -11.10 6.78
CA ILE A 9 -9.91 -9.84 6.14
C ILE A 9 -10.93 -9.37 5.11
N ALA A 10 -11.51 -10.28 4.33
CA ALA A 10 -12.51 -9.97 3.29
C ALA A 10 -13.80 -9.33 3.84
N LEU A 11 -14.10 -9.53 5.13
CA LEU A 11 -15.28 -8.96 5.79
C LEU A 11 -15.07 -7.49 6.21
N LEU A 12 -13.83 -7.01 6.26
CA LEU A 12 -13.53 -5.64 6.67
C LEU A 12 -14.09 -4.64 5.66
N ASN A 13 -14.55 -3.49 6.16
CA ASN A 13 -14.78 -2.32 5.32
C ASN A 13 -13.47 -1.53 5.13
N ASP A 14 -13.46 -0.51 4.27
CA ASP A 14 -12.26 0.30 4.01
C ASP A 14 -11.69 0.95 5.28
N THR A 15 -12.55 1.34 6.23
CA THR A 15 -12.12 1.98 7.48
C THR A 15 -11.42 0.99 8.40
N ASP A 16 -12.00 -0.20 8.59
CA ASP A 16 -11.41 -1.24 9.43
C ASP A 16 -10.16 -1.85 8.77
N LEU A 17 -10.16 -1.98 7.44
CA LEU A 17 -8.98 -2.42 6.70
C LEU A 17 -7.85 -1.40 6.84
N ARG A 18 -8.10 -0.09 6.65
CA ARG A 18 -7.12 0.97 6.91
C ARG A 18 -6.54 0.87 8.32
N ALA A 19 -7.41 0.70 9.32
CA ALA A 19 -6.99 0.59 10.70
C ALA A 19 -6.11 -0.65 10.95
N LEU A 20 -6.45 -1.78 10.32
CA LEU A 20 -5.62 -2.98 10.37
C LEU A 20 -4.24 -2.74 9.74
N ILE A 21 -4.17 -2.20 8.52
CA ILE A 21 -2.91 -1.94 7.82
C ILE A 21 -2.03 -0.97 8.62
N GLY A 22 -2.61 0.08 9.21
CA GLY A 22 -1.90 0.99 10.10
C GLY A 22 -1.30 0.28 11.31
N ARG A 23 -2.07 -0.56 12.00
CA ARG A 23 -1.59 -1.37 13.14
C ARG A 23 -0.51 -2.38 12.74
N LEU A 24 -0.62 -2.99 11.57
CA LEU A 24 0.41 -3.89 11.05
C LEU A 24 1.71 -3.15 10.77
N CYS A 25 1.63 -1.95 10.19
CA CYS A 25 2.81 -1.09 10.00
C CYS A 25 3.47 -0.72 11.34
N GLU A 26 2.67 -0.30 12.33
CA GLU A 26 3.21 -0.02 13.67
C GLU A 26 3.85 -1.26 14.31
N ALA A 27 3.23 -2.42 14.18
CA ALA A 27 3.76 -3.67 14.70
C ALA A 27 5.10 -4.03 14.05
N GLU A 28 5.22 -3.84 12.73
CA GLU A 28 6.46 -4.06 12.00
C GLU A 28 7.56 -3.08 12.43
N LEU A 29 7.23 -1.79 12.62
CA LEU A 29 8.19 -0.82 13.16
C LEU A 29 8.64 -1.18 14.58
N ARG A 30 7.71 -1.55 15.48
CA ARG A 30 8.06 -2.01 16.84
C ARG A 30 8.99 -3.22 16.80
N ARG A 31 8.71 -4.19 15.91
CA ARG A 31 9.53 -5.40 15.73
C ARG A 31 10.95 -5.07 15.27
N GLN A 32 11.10 -4.04 14.45
CA GLN A 32 12.40 -3.55 13.97
C GLN A 32 13.08 -2.54 14.92
N GLY A 33 12.46 -2.21 16.05
CA GLY A 33 12.99 -1.22 17.01
C GLY A 33 12.83 0.24 16.57
N ASN A 34 11.99 0.51 15.56
CA ASN A 34 11.72 1.85 15.06
C ASN A 34 10.54 2.50 15.80
N PRO A 35 10.55 3.84 16.02
CA PRO A 35 9.41 4.54 16.62
C PRO A 35 8.17 4.46 15.73
N VAL A 36 7.03 4.10 16.33
CA VAL A 36 5.74 4.03 15.62
C VAL A 36 5.19 5.37 15.17
N SER A 37 5.73 6.48 15.70
CA SER A 37 5.39 7.84 15.28
C SER A 37 5.69 8.14 13.82
N HIS A 38 6.47 7.27 13.14
CA HIS A 38 6.72 7.35 11.70
C HIS A 38 5.59 6.73 10.86
N VAL A 39 4.59 6.11 11.49
CA VAL A 39 3.37 5.63 10.80
C VAL A 39 2.27 6.66 11.01
N THR A 40 1.68 7.11 9.92
CA THR A 40 0.51 8.00 9.92
C THR A 40 -0.67 7.28 9.31
N TRP A 41 -1.74 7.11 10.08
CA TRP A 41 -3.02 6.56 9.64
C TRP A 41 -4.15 7.07 10.54
N GLY A 42 -5.33 7.36 9.95
CA GLY A 42 -6.50 7.86 10.69
C GLY A 42 -6.59 9.38 10.78
N GLY A 43 -7.75 9.89 11.22
CA GLY A 43 -8.10 11.32 11.20
C GLY A 43 -8.84 11.74 9.93
N ASN A 44 -9.22 13.03 9.84
CA ASN A 44 -9.85 13.59 8.64
C ASN A 44 -8.76 13.87 7.58
N GLN A 45 -8.16 12.79 7.05
CA GLN A 45 -7.11 12.78 6.02
C GLN A 45 -7.67 13.14 4.63
N THR A 46 -8.68 14.00 4.58
CA THR A 46 -9.26 14.48 3.33
C THR A 46 -8.37 15.53 2.70
N ALA A 47 -7.97 15.26 1.46
CA ALA A 47 -7.44 16.16 0.43
C ALA A 47 -6.02 16.74 0.58
N LYS A 48 -5.36 16.77 1.75
CA LYS A 48 -4.02 17.38 1.87
C LYS A 48 -2.83 16.43 1.60
N ASP A 49 -2.96 15.13 1.86
CA ASP A 49 -1.86 14.15 1.74
C ASP A 49 -1.90 13.31 0.45
N GLY A 50 -2.67 13.75 -0.55
CA GLY A 50 -2.65 13.15 -1.90
C GLY A 50 -3.34 11.78 -2.05
N GLY A 51 -3.95 11.25 -0.97
CA GLY A 51 -4.91 10.13 -1.05
C GLY A 51 -4.52 8.83 -0.36
N LEU A 52 -3.31 8.72 0.22
CA LEU A 52 -2.88 7.51 0.92
C LEU A 52 -3.67 7.25 2.19
N ASP A 53 -3.98 5.98 2.44
CA ASP A 53 -4.70 5.54 3.64
C ASP A 53 -3.78 5.31 4.84
N VAL A 54 -2.55 4.85 4.57
CA VAL A 54 -1.48 4.66 5.56
C VAL A 54 -0.17 5.11 4.94
N HIS A 55 0.64 5.83 5.71
CA HIS A 55 1.93 6.32 5.26
C HIS A 55 3.01 6.03 6.31
N VAL A 56 4.13 5.48 5.87
CA VAL A 56 5.33 5.25 6.68
C VAL A 56 6.45 6.13 6.13
N ALA A 57 6.99 6.99 6.99
CA ALA A 57 8.07 7.91 6.65
C ALA A 57 9.23 7.80 7.66
N LEU A 58 10.16 6.90 7.39
CA LEU A 58 11.37 6.69 8.19
C LEU A 58 12.56 7.46 7.60
N PRO A 59 13.60 7.78 8.41
CA PRO A 59 14.82 8.39 7.91
C PRO A 59 15.43 7.60 6.74
N PRO A 60 15.93 8.27 5.68
CA PRO A 60 16.60 7.61 4.57
C PRO A 60 17.74 6.70 5.06
N GLY A 61 17.83 5.50 4.48
CA GLY A 61 18.83 4.49 4.88
C GLY A 61 18.43 3.62 6.08
N THR A 62 17.25 3.83 6.67
CA THR A 62 16.70 2.90 7.67
C THR A 62 16.53 1.52 7.04
N ASN A 63 17.04 0.48 7.70
CA ASN A 63 16.86 -0.88 7.21
C ASN A 63 15.43 -1.32 7.48
N VAL A 64 14.67 -1.54 6.42
CA VAL A 64 13.30 -2.05 6.46
C VAL A 64 13.16 -3.28 5.57
N GLY A 65 12.10 -4.05 5.80
CA GLY A 65 11.77 -5.23 5.01
C GLY A 65 10.43 -5.82 5.46
N GLY A 66 10.05 -6.95 4.87
CA GLY A 66 8.78 -7.61 5.20
C GLY A 66 7.59 -6.82 4.67
N PHE A 67 6.69 -6.43 5.58
CA PHE A 67 5.45 -5.70 5.25
C PHE A 67 5.68 -4.24 4.82
N ILE A 68 6.81 -3.65 5.20
CA ILE A 68 7.22 -2.29 4.82
C ILE A 68 8.49 -2.40 3.98
N PRO A 69 8.41 -2.41 2.63
CA PRO A 69 9.55 -2.69 1.78
C PRO A 69 10.52 -1.51 1.62
N ARG A 70 10.11 -0.27 1.91
CA ARG A 70 10.94 0.94 1.82
C ARG A 70 10.70 1.90 3.00
N PRO A 71 11.71 2.68 3.44
CA PRO A 71 11.56 3.63 4.54
C PRO A 71 10.44 4.65 4.31
N GLU A 72 10.23 4.97 3.04
CA GLU A 72 9.19 5.84 2.52
C GLU A 72 8.16 4.94 1.80
N THR A 73 7.06 4.57 2.46
CA THR A 73 6.05 3.65 1.90
C THR A 73 4.64 4.19 2.10
N GLY A 74 3.88 4.28 1.02
CA GLY A 74 2.44 4.58 1.02
C GLY A 74 1.59 3.35 0.74
N PHE A 75 0.49 3.21 1.49
CA PHE A 75 -0.53 2.18 1.26
C PHE A 75 -1.87 2.83 0.91
N GLN A 76 -2.51 2.30 -0.13
CA GLN A 76 -3.90 2.58 -0.49
C GLN A 76 -4.73 1.32 -0.24
N VAL A 77 -5.75 1.40 0.62
CA VAL A 77 -6.65 0.28 0.89
C VAL A 77 -7.87 0.33 -0.01
N LYS A 78 -8.32 -0.84 -0.46
CA LYS A 78 -9.52 -1.03 -1.26
C LYS A 78 -10.26 -2.26 -0.80
N LYS A 79 -11.49 -2.09 -0.35
CA LYS A 79 -12.36 -3.23 -0.07
C LYS A 79 -12.59 -4.11 -1.30
N PRO A 80 -13.06 -3.58 -2.45
CA PRO A 80 -13.37 -4.40 -3.61
C PRO A 80 -12.11 -5.02 -4.23
N ASP A 81 -12.30 -5.99 -5.13
CA ASP A 81 -11.23 -6.41 -6.03
C ASP A 81 -10.84 -5.23 -6.94
N MET A 82 -9.59 -5.25 -7.41
CA MET A 82 -8.99 -4.14 -8.15
C MET A 82 -8.55 -4.59 -9.55
N PRO A 83 -9.48 -4.82 -10.52
CA PRO A 83 -9.21 -5.04 -11.94
C PRO A 83 -8.09 -4.15 -12.51
N HIS A 84 -7.45 -4.57 -13.62
CA HIS A 84 -6.40 -3.74 -14.25
C HIS A 84 -6.87 -2.29 -14.48
N GLY A 85 -8.08 -2.09 -15.01
CA GLY A 85 -8.68 -0.76 -15.19
C GLY A 85 -8.85 0.03 -13.88
N GLU A 86 -9.39 -0.58 -12.83
CA GLU A 86 -9.57 0.06 -11.53
C GLU A 86 -8.23 0.47 -10.89
N ILE A 87 -7.15 -0.29 -11.12
CA ILE A 87 -5.81 0.11 -10.67
C ILE A 87 -5.32 1.34 -11.44
N LEU A 88 -5.55 1.38 -12.75
CA LEU A 88 -5.18 2.54 -13.56
C LEU A 88 -5.94 3.77 -13.11
N ASP A 89 -7.26 3.68 -12.93
CA ASP A 89 -8.11 4.80 -12.49
C ASP A 89 -7.77 5.24 -11.06
N GLU A 90 -7.43 4.29 -10.19
CA GLU A 90 -6.98 4.60 -8.85
C GLU A 90 -5.65 5.36 -8.87
N MET A 91 -4.67 4.93 -9.65
CA MET A 91 -3.35 5.57 -9.68
C MET A 91 -3.30 6.83 -10.54
N LYS A 92 -4.21 6.96 -11.51
CA LYS A 92 -4.33 8.10 -12.43
C LYS A 92 -5.66 8.82 -12.23
N ALA A 93 -5.64 9.85 -11.38
CA ALA A 93 -6.78 10.77 -11.31
C ALA A 93 -6.84 11.58 -12.61
N ASP A 94 -7.95 11.49 -13.34
CA ASP A 94 -8.18 12.20 -14.62
C ASP A 94 -7.07 11.94 -15.66
N GLY A 95 -6.51 10.73 -15.67
CA GLY A 95 -5.44 10.33 -16.59
C GLY A 95 -4.02 10.77 -16.18
N VAL A 96 -3.88 11.52 -15.09
CA VAL A 96 -2.60 11.98 -14.54
C VAL A 96 -2.26 11.18 -13.29
N VAL A 97 -1.03 10.67 -13.23
CA VAL A 97 -0.56 9.93 -12.04
C VAL A 97 -0.63 10.83 -10.81
N ARG A 98 -1.21 10.30 -9.72
CA ARG A 98 -1.39 11.07 -8.48
C ARG A 98 -0.06 11.64 -7.98
N PRO A 99 0.00 12.91 -7.55
CA PRO A 99 1.24 13.53 -7.07
C PRO A 99 1.95 12.74 -5.97
N VAL A 100 1.21 12.12 -5.05
CA VAL A 100 1.80 11.31 -3.97
C VAL A 100 2.61 10.13 -4.49
N ILE A 101 2.20 9.51 -5.60
CA ILE A 101 2.94 8.40 -6.22
C ILE A 101 4.25 8.92 -6.86
N VAL A 102 4.19 10.12 -7.46
CA VAL A 102 5.36 10.81 -8.02
C VAL A 102 6.35 11.17 -6.91
N ASP A 103 5.87 11.66 -5.77
CA ASP A 103 6.73 12.02 -4.65
C ASP A 103 7.38 10.79 -3.98
N LEU A 104 6.63 9.69 -3.85
CA LEU A 104 7.19 8.39 -3.46
C LEU A 104 8.29 7.93 -4.45
N ALA A 105 8.10 8.12 -5.76
CA ALA A 105 9.09 7.75 -6.77
C ALA A 105 10.39 8.55 -6.61
N LYS A 106 10.31 9.88 -6.46
CA LYS A 106 11.47 10.75 -6.19
C LYS A 106 12.23 10.33 -4.94
N ALA A 107 11.51 9.89 -3.92
CA ALA A 107 12.10 9.42 -2.66
C ALA A 107 12.64 7.97 -2.72
N SER A 108 12.57 7.29 -3.88
CA SER A 108 12.88 5.86 -4.01
C SER A 108 12.09 4.98 -3.04
N GLY A 109 10.84 5.39 -2.79
CA GLY A 109 9.92 4.79 -1.86
C GLY A 109 9.15 3.60 -2.43
N ALA A 110 8.02 3.29 -1.81
CA ALA A 110 7.11 2.23 -2.25
C ALA A 110 5.66 2.71 -2.26
N TYR A 111 4.90 2.25 -3.26
CA TYR A 111 3.45 2.42 -3.34
C TYR A 111 2.78 1.05 -3.41
N ILE A 112 1.90 0.78 -2.44
CA ILE A 112 1.27 -0.52 -2.25
C ILE A 112 -0.24 -0.36 -2.29
N ILE A 113 -0.91 -1.14 -3.13
CA ILE A 113 -2.36 -1.29 -3.07
C ILE A 113 -2.69 -2.52 -2.24
N VAL A 114 -3.58 -2.37 -1.27
CA VAL A 114 -4.07 -3.47 -0.42
C VAL A 114 -5.52 -3.73 -0.76
N SER A 115 -5.87 -4.98 -1.08
CA SER A 115 -7.27 -5.39 -1.32
C SER A 115 -7.72 -6.52 -0.42
N SER A 116 -8.87 -6.33 0.25
CA SER A 116 -9.45 -7.36 1.13
C SER A 116 -10.23 -8.43 0.40
N THR A 117 -10.83 -8.13 -0.76
CA THR A 117 -11.59 -9.12 -1.55
C THR A 117 -10.94 -9.46 -2.89
N GLY A 118 -9.73 -8.97 -3.15
CA GLY A 118 -9.00 -9.24 -4.37
C GLY A 118 -8.60 -10.71 -4.53
N SER A 119 -8.43 -11.14 -5.79
CA SER A 119 -7.98 -12.50 -6.09
C SER A 119 -6.56 -12.74 -5.54
N THR A 120 -6.40 -13.85 -4.83
CA THR A 120 -5.11 -14.29 -4.26
C THR A 120 -4.33 -15.18 -5.23
N ALA A 121 -4.81 -15.36 -6.46
CA ALA A 121 -4.15 -16.19 -7.45
C ALA A 121 -2.87 -15.50 -7.94
N PHE A 122 -1.79 -16.27 -8.09
CA PHE A 122 -0.49 -15.75 -8.53
C PHE A 122 -0.56 -14.97 -9.86
N SER A 123 -1.33 -15.46 -10.83
CA SER A 123 -1.53 -14.79 -12.12
C SER A 123 -2.26 -13.45 -11.97
N ALA A 124 -3.24 -13.37 -11.06
CA ALA A 124 -3.96 -12.14 -10.76
C ALA A 124 -3.04 -11.11 -10.08
N LEU A 125 -2.24 -11.51 -9.09
CA LEU A 125 -1.25 -10.65 -8.43
C LEU A 125 -0.20 -10.12 -9.42
N LYS A 126 0.27 -10.97 -10.33
CA LYS A 126 1.19 -10.55 -11.41
C LYS A 126 0.52 -9.52 -12.32
N ASN A 127 -0.75 -9.73 -12.68
CA ASN A 127 -1.52 -8.77 -13.46
C ASN A 127 -1.70 -7.43 -12.71
N ARG A 128 -1.97 -7.45 -11.40
CA ARG A 128 -2.11 -6.24 -10.57
C ARG A 128 -0.83 -5.42 -10.57
N LYS A 129 0.30 -6.06 -10.30
CA LYS A 129 1.61 -5.40 -10.34
C LYS A 129 1.94 -4.84 -11.72
N LYS A 130 1.58 -5.56 -12.79
CA LYS A 130 1.71 -5.03 -14.14
C LYS A 130 0.85 -3.78 -14.35
N ALA A 131 -0.41 -3.80 -13.90
CA ALA A 131 -1.29 -2.62 -13.99
C ALA A 131 -0.68 -1.41 -13.27
N MET A 132 -0.09 -1.62 -12.08
CA MET A 132 0.59 -0.55 -11.34
C MET A 132 1.80 -0.02 -12.10
N ALA A 133 2.59 -0.89 -12.72
CA ALA A 133 3.73 -0.49 -13.53
C ALA A 133 3.31 0.28 -14.79
N ASP A 134 2.27 -0.20 -15.49
CA ASP A 134 1.67 0.48 -16.64
C ASP A 134 1.11 1.87 -16.24
N ALA A 135 0.62 2.02 -15.00
CA ALA A 135 0.12 3.30 -14.50
C ALA A 135 1.22 4.36 -14.35
N VAL A 136 2.44 3.98 -13.97
CA VAL A 136 3.55 4.93 -13.75
C VAL A 136 4.48 5.06 -14.95
N GLU A 137 4.13 4.45 -16.10
CA GLU A 137 4.91 4.59 -17.32
C GLU A 137 5.04 6.08 -17.72
N GLY A 138 6.28 6.51 -17.99
CA GLY A 138 6.59 7.91 -18.33
C GLY A 138 6.74 8.86 -17.14
N VAL A 139 6.52 8.40 -15.90
CA VAL A 139 6.82 9.18 -14.70
C VAL A 139 8.33 9.16 -14.42
N GLU A 140 8.89 10.33 -14.12
CA GLU A 140 10.29 10.45 -13.70
C GLU A 140 10.54 9.63 -12.42
N ASP A 141 11.70 8.97 -12.33
CA ASP A 141 12.08 8.11 -11.20
C ASP A 141 11.16 6.90 -10.94
N ALA A 142 10.22 6.58 -11.82
CA ALA A 142 9.34 5.41 -11.66
C ALA A 142 10.10 4.09 -11.50
N SER A 143 11.30 3.96 -12.08
CA SER A 143 12.16 2.78 -11.90
C SER A 143 12.72 2.62 -10.48
N LYS A 144 12.71 3.69 -9.67
CA LYS A 144 13.14 3.69 -8.27
C LYS A 144 11.98 3.38 -7.31
N LEU A 145 10.74 3.53 -7.78
CA LEU A 145 9.53 3.24 -7.01
C LEU A 145 9.29 1.73 -6.90
N ALA A 146 9.21 1.21 -5.69
CA ALA A 146 8.75 -0.16 -5.47
C ALA A 146 7.21 -0.23 -5.55
N LEU A 147 6.69 -1.13 -6.37
CA LEU A 147 5.25 -1.36 -6.53
C LEU A 147 4.90 -2.77 -6.07
N ASP A 148 3.87 -2.92 -5.24
CA ASP A 148 3.34 -4.23 -4.88
C ASP A 148 1.84 -4.20 -4.59
N PHE A 149 1.23 -5.39 -4.62
CA PHE A 149 -0.19 -5.57 -4.35
C PHE A 149 -0.37 -6.59 -3.23
N TYR A 150 -0.95 -6.15 -2.12
CA TYR A 150 -1.20 -6.99 -0.96
C TYR A 150 -2.64 -7.50 -0.98
N ASP A 151 -2.79 -8.78 -1.22
CA ASP A 151 -4.07 -9.45 -1.03
C ASP A 151 -4.31 -9.82 0.43
N ARG A 152 -5.51 -10.31 0.72
CA ARG A 152 -5.92 -10.80 2.04
C ARG A 152 -5.00 -11.86 2.64
N ASN A 153 -4.31 -12.68 1.86
CA ASN A 153 -3.38 -13.68 2.40
C ASN A 153 -2.07 -13.02 2.84
N ARG A 154 -1.58 -12.03 2.07
CA ARG A 154 -0.42 -11.22 2.46
C ARG A 154 -0.68 -10.40 3.73
N VAL A 155 -1.90 -9.91 3.92
CA VAL A 155 -2.30 -9.19 5.14
C VAL A 155 -2.35 -10.10 6.38
N VAL A 156 -2.74 -11.37 6.21
CA VAL A 156 -2.74 -12.37 7.30
C VAL A 156 -1.32 -12.77 7.72
N ALA A 157 -0.39 -12.82 6.77
CA ALA A 157 1.02 -13.16 6.98
C ALA A 157 1.96 -12.01 6.53
N PRO A 158 1.95 -10.87 7.27
CA PRO A 158 2.66 -9.65 6.90
C PRO A 158 4.18 -9.79 6.96
#